data_AF-A0A845Y4M9-F1
#
_entry.id   AF-A0A845Y4M9-F1
#
_cell.length_a   1.000
_cell.length_b   1.000
_cell.length_c   1.000
_cell.angle_alpha   90.00
_cell.angle_beta   90.00
_cell.angle_gamma   90.00
#
_symmetry.space_group_name_H-M   'P 1'
#
loop_
_entity.id
_entity.type
_entity.pdbx_description
1 polymer ?
#
loop_
_entity_poly.entity_id
_entity_poly.type
_entity_poly.pdbx_seq_one_letter_code
_entity_poly.pdbx_strand_id
1 'polypeptide(L)'
;MSHYFPLPLRWLFSFFASTSILGISIPADAAQSIVFKYLILQETLPVSELTTFAETGELSHNLQFYLGTTKNDQEQNAAQLQLRDALTKEVKIDGVLLYRALNSPAGELLLSEVSQIIHTPSNRANVPSLRSALVASALEDNQITLLEVLQNYPTSEVVVEGERLVEAVEEFNKIGQTIEELKGVIENLPDIGL
;
A
#
# COMPACT_ATOMS: atom_id res chain seq x y z
N MET A 1 -41.81 71.47 -25.94
CA MET A 1 -41.03 70.62 -25.03
C MET A 1 -40.80 69.28 -25.71
N SER A 2 -39.56 69.09 -26.14
CA SER A 2 -38.79 67.85 -26.39
C SER A 2 -39.11 66.69 -25.44
N HIS A 3 -38.86 65.40 -25.67
CA HIS A 3 -38.30 64.57 -26.76
C HIS A 3 -38.68 63.09 -26.41
N TYR A 4 -38.64 62.18 -27.38
CA TYR A 4 -38.93 60.73 -27.24
C TYR A 4 -37.74 59.88 -26.74
N PHE A 5 -38.04 58.59 -26.42
CA PHE A 5 -37.20 57.35 -26.34
C PHE A 5 -36.58 56.95 -24.96
N PRO A 6 -36.28 55.65 -24.68
CA PRO A 6 -37.13 54.44 -24.68
C PRO A 6 -36.87 53.46 -23.48
N LEU A 7 -37.67 52.41 -23.35
CA LEU A 7 -37.47 51.27 -22.42
C LEU A 7 -36.25 50.39 -22.80
N PRO A 8 -35.58 49.73 -21.84
CA PRO A 8 -34.81 48.52 -22.11
C PRO A 8 -35.47 47.26 -21.51
N LEU A 9 -36.10 46.48 -22.40
CA LEU A 9 -36.42 45.07 -22.24
C LEU A 9 -35.13 44.25 -22.40
N ARG A 10 -34.38 44.02 -21.32
CA ARG A 10 -33.24 43.09 -21.33
C ARG A 10 -33.14 42.38 -19.98
N TRP A 11 -33.05 41.05 -20.04
CA TRP A 11 -32.62 40.11 -18.98
C TRP A 11 -33.70 39.58 -18.02
N LEU A 12 -34.36 38.49 -18.42
CA LEU A 12 -34.74 37.40 -17.51
C LEU A 12 -34.71 36.06 -18.28
N PHE A 13 -33.56 35.74 -18.88
CA PHE A 13 -33.23 34.35 -19.24
C PHE A 13 -32.69 33.68 -17.97
N SER A 14 -33.54 32.97 -17.22
CA SER A 14 -33.06 32.04 -16.19
C SER A 14 -32.74 30.71 -16.85
N PHE A 15 -31.45 30.46 -17.08
CA PHE A 15 -30.95 29.15 -17.49
C PHE A 15 -30.69 28.34 -16.22
N PHE A 16 -31.56 27.38 -15.90
CA PHE A 16 -31.28 26.37 -14.87
C PHE A 16 -30.23 25.41 -15.43
N ALA A 17 -28.94 25.70 -15.23
CA ALA A 17 -27.88 24.74 -15.45
C ALA A 17 -27.87 23.75 -14.27
N SER A 18 -28.59 22.64 -14.43
CA SER A 18 -28.45 21.47 -13.57
C SER A 18 -27.08 20.82 -13.84
N THR A 19 -26.05 21.23 -13.11
CA THR A 19 -24.76 20.53 -13.14
C THR A 19 -24.89 19.22 -12.38
N SER A 20 -25.20 18.14 -13.11
CA SER A 20 -24.95 16.78 -12.65
C SER A 20 -23.45 16.64 -12.41
N ILE A 21 -23.06 16.53 -11.15
CA ILE A 21 -21.70 16.15 -10.77
C ILE A 21 -21.55 14.69 -11.16
N LEU A 22 -20.92 14.42 -12.31
CA LEU A 22 -20.41 13.10 -12.62
C LEU A 22 -19.30 12.81 -11.61
N GLY A 23 -19.49 11.80 -10.78
CA GLY A 23 -18.47 11.29 -9.87
C GLY A 23 -17.27 10.84 -10.70
N ILE A 24 -16.21 11.64 -10.67
CA ILE A 24 -14.91 11.22 -11.16
C ILE A 24 -14.43 10.19 -10.13
N SER A 25 -14.56 8.91 -10.44
CA SER A 25 -13.80 7.86 -9.77
C SER A 25 -12.33 8.14 -10.07
N ILE A 26 -11.66 8.87 -9.17
CA ILE A 26 -10.21 8.91 -9.16
C ILE A 26 -9.81 7.46 -8.88
N PRO A 27 -9.14 6.75 -9.79
CA PRO A 27 -8.61 5.44 -9.47
C PRO A 27 -7.76 5.62 -8.21
N ALA A 28 -8.06 4.86 -7.16
CA ALA A 28 -7.12 4.73 -6.06
C ALA A 28 -5.80 4.31 -6.70
N ASP A 29 -4.78 5.17 -6.59
CA ASP A 29 -3.52 5.08 -7.33
C ASP A 29 -2.68 3.96 -6.73
N ALA A 30 -3.16 2.73 -6.90
CA ALA A 30 -2.52 1.48 -6.56
C ALA A 30 -1.24 1.33 -7.40
N ALA A 31 -0.20 0.74 -6.83
CA ALA A 31 1.02 0.53 -7.58
C ALA A 31 0.76 -0.38 -8.78
N GLN A 32 1.21 0.07 -9.94
CA GLN A 32 1.13 -0.69 -11.18
C GLN A 32 2.39 -1.53 -11.36
N SER A 33 3.52 -1.02 -10.86
CA SER A 33 4.82 -1.68 -10.94
C SER A 33 5.59 -1.58 -9.63
N ILE A 34 6.43 -2.57 -9.37
CA ILE A 34 7.38 -2.58 -8.26
C ILE A 34 8.78 -2.50 -8.83
N VAL A 35 9.57 -1.58 -8.30
CA VAL A 35 10.98 -1.41 -8.60
C VAL A 35 11.77 -2.16 -7.52
N PHE A 36 12.18 -3.39 -7.81
CA PHE A 36 13.07 -4.13 -6.94
C PHE A 36 14.50 -3.66 -7.14
N LYS A 37 15.15 -3.29 -6.04
CA LYS A 37 16.58 -3.00 -6.02
C LYS A 37 17.32 -4.08 -5.25
N TYR A 38 18.35 -4.63 -5.88
CA TYR A 38 19.22 -5.62 -5.26
C TYR A 38 20.66 -5.39 -5.75
N LEU A 39 21.58 -5.09 -4.83
CA LEU A 39 22.95 -4.68 -5.11
C LEU A 39 23.03 -3.50 -6.12
N ILE A 40 23.36 -3.80 -7.37
CA ILE A 40 23.50 -2.83 -8.48
C ILE A 40 22.38 -2.94 -9.52
N LEU A 41 21.47 -3.90 -9.35
CA LEU A 41 20.37 -4.17 -10.27
C LEU A 41 19.11 -3.47 -9.78
N GLN A 42 18.43 -2.80 -10.70
CA GLN A 42 17.15 -2.17 -10.47
C GLN A 42 16.19 -2.68 -11.54
N GLU A 43 15.10 -3.29 -11.11
CA GLU A 43 14.21 -4.00 -12.02
C GLU A 43 12.76 -3.66 -11.74
N THR A 44 12.07 -3.28 -12.80
CA THR A 44 10.67 -2.88 -12.73
C THR A 44 9.81 -4.08 -13.14
N LEU A 45 9.07 -4.62 -12.19
CA LEU A 45 8.15 -5.74 -12.38
C LEU A 45 6.71 -5.25 -12.21
N PRO A 46 5.78 -5.60 -13.12
CA PRO A 46 4.37 -5.32 -12.91
C PRO A 46 3.85 -6.00 -11.64
N VAL A 47 3.02 -5.29 -10.87
CA VAL A 47 2.35 -5.87 -9.69
C VAL A 47 1.50 -7.08 -10.08
N SER A 48 0.95 -7.09 -11.29
CA SER A 48 0.19 -8.21 -11.84
C SER A 48 1.02 -9.48 -12.04
N GLU A 49 2.32 -9.37 -12.36
CA GLU A 49 3.21 -10.54 -12.46
C GLU A 49 3.45 -11.15 -11.08
N LEU A 50 3.66 -10.33 -10.06
CA LEU A 50 3.78 -10.80 -8.68
C LEU A 50 2.48 -11.37 -8.13
N THR A 51 1.35 -10.77 -8.49
CA THR A 51 0.03 -11.28 -8.12
C THR A 51 -0.19 -12.67 -8.70
N THR A 52 0.08 -12.85 -10.00
CA THR A 52 0.02 -14.16 -10.66
C THR A 52 0.93 -15.16 -9.97
N PHE A 53 2.18 -14.77 -9.71
CA PHE A 53 3.15 -15.62 -9.02
C PHE A 53 2.71 -16.02 -7.60
N ALA A 54 2.17 -15.08 -6.83
CA ALA A 54 1.67 -15.33 -5.48
C ALA A 54 0.51 -16.35 -5.49
N GLU A 55 -0.46 -16.15 -6.37
CA GLU A 55 -1.66 -16.98 -6.49
C GLU A 55 -1.37 -18.36 -7.06
N THR A 56 -0.70 -18.44 -8.21
CA THR A 56 -0.55 -19.68 -8.99
C THR A 56 0.78 -20.38 -8.76
N GLY A 57 1.80 -19.65 -8.31
CA GLY A 57 3.19 -20.10 -8.27
C GLY A 57 3.91 -20.02 -9.62
N GLU A 58 3.24 -19.58 -10.69
CA GLU A 58 3.83 -19.45 -12.01
C GLU A 58 4.74 -18.22 -12.10
N LEU A 59 5.98 -18.44 -12.53
CA LEU A 59 6.93 -17.36 -12.72
C LEU A 59 6.80 -16.78 -14.14
N SER A 60 6.68 -15.46 -14.25
CA SER A 60 6.85 -14.76 -15.53
C SER A 60 8.27 -14.93 -16.07
N HIS A 61 8.46 -14.67 -17.37
CA HIS A 61 9.80 -14.73 -17.96
C HIS A 61 10.79 -13.78 -17.26
N ASN A 62 10.31 -12.60 -16.85
CA ASN A 62 11.10 -11.62 -16.11
C ASN A 62 11.48 -12.17 -14.72
N LEU A 63 10.51 -12.67 -13.95
CA LEU A 63 10.77 -13.26 -12.64
C LEU A 63 11.71 -14.48 -12.70
N GLN A 64 11.57 -15.33 -13.72
CA GLN A 64 12.49 -16.45 -13.97
C GLN A 64 13.91 -15.97 -14.22
N PHE A 65 14.08 -14.92 -15.01
CA PHE A 65 15.39 -14.35 -15.30
C PHE A 65 16.09 -13.87 -14.01
N TYR A 66 15.36 -13.18 -13.12
CA TYR A 66 15.96 -12.70 -11.86
C TYR A 66 16.23 -13.81 -10.85
N LEU A 67 15.24 -14.68 -10.59
CA LEU A 67 15.41 -15.80 -9.64
C LEU A 67 16.39 -16.86 -10.15
N GLY A 68 16.50 -17.02 -11.47
CA GLY A 68 17.39 -17.96 -12.16
C GLY A 68 18.87 -17.59 -12.16
N THR A 69 19.26 -16.46 -11.54
CA THR A 69 20.67 -16.05 -11.44
C THR A 69 21.48 -16.92 -10.46
N THR A 70 20.81 -17.73 -9.63
CA THR A 70 21.49 -18.66 -8.70
C THR A 70 21.97 -19.92 -9.44
N LYS A 71 23.13 -20.46 -9.04
CA LYS A 71 23.89 -21.44 -9.83
C LYS A 71 23.33 -22.87 -9.79
N ASN A 72 22.40 -23.16 -8.88
CA ASN A 72 21.82 -24.49 -8.76
C ASN A 72 20.29 -24.43 -8.63
N ASP A 73 19.62 -25.45 -9.16
CA ASP A 73 18.15 -25.53 -9.20
C ASP A 73 17.53 -25.58 -7.79
N GLN A 74 18.27 -26.05 -6.78
CA GLN A 74 17.76 -26.14 -5.39
C GLN A 74 17.65 -24.76 -4.72
N GLU A 75 18.65 -23.91 -4.92
CA GLU A 75 18.71 -22.52 -4.44
C GLU A 75 17.66 -21.67 -5.16
N GLN A 76 17.47 -21.88 -6.46
CA GLN A 76 16.39 -21.23 -7.23
C GLN A 76 15.02 -21.54 -6.65
N ASN A 77 14.73 -22.83 -6.44
CA ASN A 77 13.47 -23.28 -5.85
C ASN A 77 13.27 -22.73 -4.43
N ALA A 78 14.33 -22.70 -3.62
CA ALA A 78 14.26 -22.15 -2.26
C ALA A 78 13.97 -20.64 -2.27
N ALA A 79 14.63 -19.87 -3.14
CA ALA A 79 14.41 -18.44 -3.27
C ALA A 79 12.99 -18.12 -3.77
N GLN A 80 12.48 -18.91 -4.73
CA GLN A 80 11.10 -18.79 -5.21
C GLN A 80 10.10 -19.03 -4.07
N LEU A 81 10.29 -20.09 -3.28
CA LEU A 81 9.41 -20.39 -2.15
C LEU A 81 9.45 -19.30 -1.09
N GLN A 82 10.63 -18.78 -0.76
CA GLN A 82 10.80 -17.70 0.21
C GLN A 82 10.13 -16.40 -0.25
N LEU A 83 10.28 -16.03 -1.53
CA LEU A 83 9.64 -14.84 -2.07
C LEU A 83 8.12 -14.99 -2.07
N ARG A 84 7.61 -16.15 -2.50
CA ARG A 84 6.17 -16.41 -2.49
C ARG A 84 5.61 -16.36 -1.08
N ASP A 85 6.26 -17.04 -0.13
CA ASP A 85 5.89 -17.01 1.28
C ASP A 85 5.88 -15.57 1.82
N ALA A 86 6.91 -14.79 1.56
CA ALA A 86 6.99 -13.39 1.98
C ALA A 86 5.85 -12.52 1.39
N LEU A 87 5.46 -12.76 0.13
CA LEU A 87 4.37 -12.04 -0.54
C LEU A 87 2.99 -12.42 0.02
N THR A 88 2.76 -13.69 0.33
CA THR A 88 1.44 -14.23 0.71
C THR A 88 1.23 -14.43 2.21
N LYS A 89 2.26 -14.24 3.03
CA LYS A 89 2.15 -14.46 4.48
C LYS A 89 1.17 -13.47 5.10
N GLU A 90 0.09 -14.03 5.63
CA GLU A 90 -0.96 -13.28 6.32
C GLU A 90 -0.53 -12.87 7.73
N VAL A 91 -0.69 -11.59 8.04
CA VAL A 91 -0.58 -11.03 9.38
C VAL A 91 -1.97 -10.60 9.82
N LYS A 92 -2.56 -11.31 10.78
CA LYS A 92 -3.86 -10.96 11.36
C LYS A 92 -3.70 -9.73 12.25
N ILE A 93 -4.42 -8.67 11.94
CA ILE A 93 -4.38 -7.43 12.69
C ILE A 93 -5.66 -6.61 12.49
N ASP A 94 -6.27 -6.17 13.58
CA ASP A 94 -7.43 -5.28 13.52
C ASP A 94 -7.05 -3.94 12.87
N GLY A 95 -7.76 -3.57 11.80
CA GLY A 95 -7.43 -2.37 11.01
C GLY A 95 -7.57 -1.06 11.79
N VAL A 96 -8.47 -0.99 12.79
CA VAL A 96 -8.64 0.19 13.64
C VAL A 96 -7.50 0.30 14.64
N LEU A 97 -7.09 -0.81 15.25
CA LEU A 97 -5.93 -0.86 16.14
C LEU A 97 -4.64 -0.53 15.38
N LEU A 98 -4.45 -1.09 14.18
CA LEU A 98 -3.32 -0.76 13.32
C LEU A 98 -3.31 0.74 13.00
N TYR A 99 -4.44 1.31 12.57
CA TYR A 99 -4.53 2.73 12.29
C TYR A 99 -4.09 3.57 13.49
N ARG A 100 -4.58 3.26 14.70
CA ARG A 100 -4.18 3.98 15.91
C ARG A 100 -2.70 3.81 16.22
N ALA A 101 -2.17 2.60 16.11
CA ALA A 101 -0.76 2.30 16.35
C ALA A 101 0.16 3.07 15.38
N LEU A 102 -0.16 3.06 14.08
CA LEU A 102 0.61 3.74 13.03
C LEU A 102 0.53 5.27 13.07
N ASN A 103 -0.45 5.84 13.76
CA ASN A 103 -0.55 7.29 14.00
C ASN A 103 0.04 7.72 15.35
N SER A 104 0.62 6.79 16.12
CA SER A 104 1.31 7.11 17.37
C SER A 104 2.78 7.52 17.13
N PRO A 105 3.44 8.18 18.10
CA PRO A 105 4.88 8.49 17.97
C PRO A 105 5.77 7.25 17.77
N ALA A 106 5.43 6.13 18.40
CA ALA A 106 6.15 4.88 18.19
C ALA A 106 5.92 4.31 16.79
N GLY A 107 4.67 4.38 16.30
CA GLY A 107 4.31 4.02 14.93
C GLY A 107 5.05 4.87 13.89
N GLU A 108 5.21 6.17 14.15
CA GLU A 108 5.96 7.07 13.26
C GLU A 108 7.43 6.65 13.13
N LEU A 109 8.08 6.29 14.23
CA LEU A 109 9.47 5.81 14.23
C LEU A 109 9.61 4.50 13.45
N LEU A 110 8.70 3.54 13.68
CA LEU A 110 8.70 2.27 12.95
C LEU A 110 8.47 2.49 11.45
N LEU A 111 7.48 3.31 11.09
CA LEU A 111 7.23 3.67 9.70
C LEU A 111 8.45 4.35 9.08
N SER A 112 9.19 5.19 9.82
CA SER A 112 10.41 5.82 9.33
C SER A 112 11.47 4.78 8.94
N GLU A 113 11.67 3.73 9.73
CA GLU A 113 12.63 2.65 9.41
C GLU A 113 12.18 1.81 8.23
N VAL A 114 10.92 1.34 8.22
CA VAL A 114 10.39 0.51 7.14
C VAL A 114 10.30 1.29 5.82
N SER A 115 10.05 2.61 5.90
CA SER A 115 9.99 3.49 4.72
C SER A 115 11.34 3.76 4.06
N GLN A 116 12.44 3.21 4.59
CA GLN A 116 13.73 3.13 3.91
C GLN A 116 13.83 1.88 3.02
N ILE A 117 13.00 0.88 3.28
CA ILE A 117 13.00 -0.42 2.57
C ILE A 117 11.90 -0.42 1.51
N ILE A 118 10.70 0.05 1.85
CA ILE A 118 9.56 0.18 0.93
C ILE A 118 9.21 1.66 0.81
N HIS A 119 9.42 2.23 -0.38
CA HIS A 119 9.41 3.68 -0.52
C HIS A 119 8.93 4.16 -1.89
N THR A 120 8.61 5.46 -2.01
CA THR A 120 8.25 6.04 -3.30
C THR A 120 9.50 6.21 -4.19
N PRO A 121 9.39 6.18 -5.53
CA PRO A 121 10.53 6.41 -6.41
C PRO A 121 11.23 7.75 -6.17
N SER A 122 10.46 8.77 -5.76
CA SER A 122 10.99 10.12 -5.51
C SER A 122 11.60 10.29 -4.11
N ASN A 123 11.52 9.28 -3.24
CA ASN A 123 11.90 9.35 -1.83
C ASN A 123 11.22 10.50 -1.07
N ARG A 124 9.99 10.85 -1.47
CA ARG A 124 9.18 11.86 -0.81
C ARG A 124 7.91 11.22 -0.28
N ALA A 125 7.44 11.73 0.86
CA ALA A 125 6.20 11.24 1.47
C ALA A 125 6.21 9.71 1.72
N ASN A 126 7.38 9.10 1.96
CA ASN A 126 7.48 7.65 2.13
C ASN A 126 6.67 7.16 3.34
N VAL A 127 6.87 7.78 4.51
CA VAL A 127 6.11 7.46 5.74
C VAL A 127 4.59 7.56 5.54
N PRO A 128 4.02 8.70 5.07
CA PRO A 128 2.58 8.77 4.86
C PRO A 128 2.08 7.82 3.76
N SER A 129 2.87 7.54 2.73
CA SER A 129 2.50 6.59 1.66
C SER A 129 2.44 5.15 2.18
N LEU A 130 3.47 4.73 2.93
CA LEU A 130 3.51 3.42 3.57
C LEU A 130 2.38 3.27 4.59
N ARG A 131 2.11 4.32 5.38
CA ARG A 131 1.00 4.32 6.34
C ARG A 131 -0.34 4.09 5.65
N SER A 132 -0.63 4.82 4.57
CA SER A 132 -1.89 4.65 3.85
C SER A 132 -2.01 3.26 3.22
N ALA A 133 -0.93 2.73 2.65
CA ALA A 133 -0.91 1.40 2.06
C ALA A 133 -1.22 0.30 3.09
N LEU A 134 -0.57 0.36 4.26
CA LEU A 134 -0.80 -0.56 5.38
C LEU A 134 -2.24 -0.49 5.90
N VAL A 135 -2.75 0.72 6.14
CA VAL A 135 -4.12 0.92 6.62
C VAL A 135 -5.13 0.43 5.60
N ALA A 136 -4.95 0.77 4.31
CA ALA A 136 -5.84 0.31 3.25
C ALA A 136 -5.88 -1.21 3.15
N SER A 137 -4.74 -1.88 3.35
CA SER A 137 -4.65 -3.35 3.31
C SER A 137 -5.38 -4.02 4.48
N ALA A 138 -5.25 -3.51 5.71
CA ALA A 138 -5.95 -4.12 6.85
C ALA A 138 -7.46 -3.86 6.91
N LEU A 139 -7.95 -2.78 6.29
CA LEU A 139 -9.34 -2.35 6.47
C LEU A 139 -10.35 -3.25 5.74
N GLU A 140 -9.91 -4.09 4.80
CA GLU A 140 -10.79 -4.96 4.03
C GLU A 140 -11.26 -6.17 4.85
N ASP A 141 -10.35 -6.85 5.53
CA ASP A 141 -10.63 -8.15 6.19
C ASP A 141 -9.88 -8.37 7.53
N ASN A 142 -9.19 -7.36 8.05
CA ASN A 142 -8.31 -7.45 9.24
C ASN A 142 -7.15 -8.43 9.09
N GLN A 143 -6.66 -8.59 7.86
CA GLN A 143 -5.36 -9.21 7.61
C GLN A 143 -4.53 -8.31 6.69
N ILE A 144 -3.22 -8.52 6.70
CA ILE A 144 -2.30 -7.85 5.79
C ILE A 144 -1.33 -8.87 5.23
N THR A 145 -1.13 -8.82 3.92
CA THR A 145 -0.01 -9.42 3.20
C THR A 145 0.88 -8.35 2.61
N LEU A 146 2.15 -8.68 2.34
CA LEU A 146 3.05 -7.76 1.64
C LEU A 146 2.51 -7.44 0.23
N LEU A 147 1.89 -8.40 -0.45
CA LEU A 147 1.31 -8.19 -1.77
C LEU A 147 0.22 -7.10 -1.75
N GLU A 148 -0.71 -7.15 -0.79
CA GLU A 148 -1.75 -6.13 -0.65
C GLU A 148 -1.17 -4.75 -0.35
N VAL A 149 -0.11 -4.67 0.46
CA VAL A 149 0.56 -3.39 0.75
C VAL A 149 1.19 -2.80 -0.50
N LEU A 150 1.81 -3.64 -1.33
CA LEU A 150 2.39 -3.20 -2.60
C LEU A 150 1.28 -2.79 -3.58
N GLN A 151 0.18 -3.53 -3.66
CA GLN A 151 -0.98 -3.18 -4.48
C GLN A 151 -1.61 -1.86 -4.03
N ASN A 152 -1.81 -1.66 -2.72
CA ASN A 152 -2.44 -0.46 -2.17
C ASN A 152 -1.50 0.74 -1.99
N TYR A 153 -0.25 0.63 -2.44
CA TYR A 153 0.73 1.69 -2.32
C TYR A 153 0.32 2.89 -3.20
N PRO A 154 0.25 4.14 -2.67
CA PRO A 154 -0.43 5.26 -3.31
C PRO A 154 0.40 5.96 -4.40
N THR A 155 1.18 5.20 -5.14
CA THR A 155 2.00 5.68 -6.25
C THR A 155 2.03 4.64 -7.36
N SER A 156 2.04 5.07 -8.62
CA SER A 156 2.12 4.19 -9.79
C SER A 156 3.28 3.18 -9.75
N GLU A 157 4.36 3.53 -9.06
CA GLU A 157 5.48 2.64 -8.79
C GLU A 157 5.83 2.67 -7.29
N VAL A 158 6.21 1.52 -6.73
CA VAL A 158 6.79 1.42 -5.38
C VAL A 158 8.17 0.79 -5.47
N VAL A 159 9.14 1.30 -4.72
CA VAL A 159 10.49 0.76 -4.66
C VAL A 159 10.61 -0.16 -3.47
N VAL A 160 11.22 -1.32 -3.67
CA VAL A 160 11.51 -2.30 -2.62
C VAL A 160 13.01 -2.62 -2.62
N GLU A 161 13.68 -2.31 -1.52
CA GLU A 161 15.09 -2.64 -1.28
C GLU A 161 15.19 -4.12 -0.88
N GLY A 162 15.44 -4.99 -1.86
CA GLY A 162 15.36 -6.44 -1.74
C GLY A 162 16.31 -7.06 -0.72
N GLU A 163 17.49 -6.46 -0.51
CA GLU A 163 18.47 -6.92 0.50
C GLU A 163 17.91 -6.89 1.92
N ARG A 164 16.97 -5.98 2.19
CA ARG A 164 16.37 -5.75 3.52
C ARG A 164 14.89 -6.15 3.56
N LEU A 165 14.36 -6.74 2.48
CA LEU A 165 12.95 -7.09 2.43
C LEU A 165 12.57 -8.14 3.47
N VAL A 166 13.43 -9.14 3.67
CA VAL A 166 13.22 -10.17 4.70
C VAL A 166 13.21 -9.54 6.09
N GLU A 167 14.13 -8.61 6.35
CA GLU A 167 14.16 -7.85 7.61
C GLU A 167 12.86 -7.06 7.83
N ALA A 168 12.36 -6.37 6.80
CA ALA A 168 11.10 -5.61 6.86
C ALA A 168 9.90 -6.51 7.18
N VAL A 169 9.81 -7.68 6.53
CA VAL A 169 8.74 -8.66 6.78
C VAL A 169 8.83 -9.19 8.21
N GLU A 170 10.02 -9.47 8.72
CA GLU A 170 10.22 -9.91 10.11
C GLU A 170 9.85 -8.83 11.13
N GLU A 171 10.25 -7.58 10.91
CA GLU A 171 9.87 -6.44 11.76
C GLU A 171 8.36 -6.25 11.77
N PHE A 172 7.71 -6.32 10.61
CA PHE A 172 6.26 -6.20 10.49
C PHE A 172 5.52 -7.33 11.24
N ASN A 173 5.99 -8.57 11.10
CA ASN A 173 5.44 -9.71 11.82
C ASN A 173 5.55 -9.55 13.35
N LYS A 174 6.68 -9.06 13.85
CA LYS A 174 6.89 -8.79 15.29
C LYS A 174 5.91 -7.73 15.81
N ILE A 175 5.66 -6.69 15.01
CA ILE A 175 4.68 -5.64 15.35
C ILE A 175 3.28 -6.24 15.43
N GLY A 176 2.86 -7.02 14.42
CA GLY A 176 1.56 -7.69 14.41
C GLY A 176 1.35 -8.57 15.65
N GLN A 177 2.36 -9.37 16.00
CA GLN A 177 2.34 -10.22 17.20
C GLN A 177 2.23 -9.38 18.48
N THR A 178 3.01 -8.32 18.61
CA THR A 178 2.98 -7.43 19.78
C THR A 178 1.60 -6.77 19.94
N ILE A 179 0.99 -6.34 18.84
CA ILE A 179 -0.34 -5.73 18.86
C ILE A 179 -1.40 -6.74 19.29
N GLU A 180 -1.33 -7.98 18.81
CA GLU A 180 -2.28 -9.03 19.19
C GLU A 180 -2.11 -9.44 20.67
N GLU A 181 -0.86 -9.54 21.16
CA GLU A 181 -0.58 -9.77 22.58
C GLU A 181 -1.15 -8.66 23.46
N LEU A 182 -0.97 -7.40 23.08
CA LEU A 182 -1.51 -6.24 23.80
C LEU A 182 -3.04 -6.23 23.79
N LYS A 183 -3.67 -6.58 22.67
CA LYS A 183 -5.12 -6.75 22.59
C LYS A 183 -5.60 -7.79 23.59
N GLY A 184 -4.95 -8.96 23.65
CA GLY A 184 -5.25 -10.00 24.62
C GLY A 184 -5.12 -9.53 26.07
N VAL A 185 -4.15 -8.66 26.39
CA VAL A 185 -4.03 -8.06 27.73
C VAL A 185 -5.19 -7.11 28.01
N ILE A 186 -5.54 -6.23 27.07
CA ILE A 186 -6.62 -5.24 27.23
C ILE A 186 -7.98 -5.91 27.39
N GLU A 187 -8.27 -6.96 26.62
CA GLU A 187 -9.54 -7.72 26.69
C GLU A 187 -9.69 -8.50 28.01
N ASN A 188 -8.57 -8.85 28.65
CA ASN A 188 -8.55 -9.58 29.93
C ASN A 188 -8.37 -8.67 31.15
N LEU A 189 -8.38 -7.34 30.99
CA LEU A 189 -8.38 -6.44 32.14
C LEU A 189 -9.70 -6.59 32.90
N PRO A 190 -9.68 -6.82 34.23
CA PRO A 190 -10.91 -6.80 35.01
C PRO A 190 -11.55 -5.42 34.85
N ASP A 191 -12.85 -5.40 34.55
CA ASP A 191 -13.67 -4.20 34.42
C ASP A 191 -13.66 -3.45 35.76
N ILE A 192 -12.68 -2.55 35.91
CA ILE A 192 -12.62 -1.59 37.00
C ILE A 192 -13.53 -0.44 36.60
N GLY A 193 -14.85 -0.67 36.76
CA GLY A 193 -15.87 0.34 36.55
C GLY A 193 -15.50 1.63 37.29
N LEU A 194 -15.21 2.67 36.51
CA LEU A 194 -15.06 4.05 36.96
C LEU A 194 -16.23 4.87 36.46
#